data_AF-A0A1G5IZA6-F1
#
_entry.id   AF-A0A1G5IZA6-F1
#
_cell.length_a   1.000
_cell.length_b   1.000
_cell.length_c   1.000
_cell.angle_alpha   90.00
_cell.angle_beta   90.00
_cell.angle_gamma   90.00
#
_symmetry.space_group_name_H-M   'P 1'
#
loop_
_entity.id
_entity.type
_entity.pdbx_description
1 polymer ?
#
loop_
_entity_poly.entity_id
_entity_poly.type
_entity_poly.pdbx_seq_one_letter_code
_entity_poly.pdbx_strand_id
1 'polypeptide(L)'
;MVTTLGKKVKVVFSVLSALGLLASCSSMRAYETRGHPARQAAIQNATTPSNHKALAKYHDDKAKDLWVKAKEQKQLLEHYEEKSYLYGKRAQDLQAHTWALIRNYELTATANEKEAVAHRKTASEIEKDTNFASHPQKVNFINEILPKLRL
;
A
#
# COMPACT_ATOMS: atom_id res chain seq x y z
N MET A 1 -24.65 64.58 -16.26
CA MET A 1 -23.92 63.95 -17.37
C MET A 1 -23.16 62.76 -16.82
N VAL A 2 -23.49 61.58 -17.33
CA VAL A 2 -23.06 60.23 -16.94
C VAL A 2 -21.60 60.02 -17.37
N THR A 3 -20.75 59.29 -16.65
CA THR A 3 -20.46 57.88 -16.99
C THR A 3 -19.70 57.14 -15.89
N THR A 4 -20.28 56.02 -15.48
CA THR A 4 -19.71 54.97 -14.64
C THR A 4 -19.04 53.92 -15.54
N LEU A 5 -17.76 54.08 -15.86
CA LEU A 5 -17.10 53.29 -16.91
C LEU A 5 -16.31 52.04 -16.45
N GLY A 6 -16.33 51.67 -15.16
CA GLY A 6 -15.43 50.62 -14.66
C GLY A 6 -16.00 49.21 -14.46
N LYS A 7 -17.33 49.01 -14.47
CA LYS A 7 -17.95 47.76 -13.96
C LYS A 7 -18.36 46.75 -15.02
N LYS A 8 -18.43 47.13 -16.29
CA LYS A 8 -18.98 46.28 -17.37
C LYS A 8 -17.94 45.36 -18.02
N VAL A 9 -16.65 45.70 -17.99
CA VAL A 9 -15.58 44.87 -18.61
C VAL A 9 -15.33 43.57 -17.83
N LYS A 10 -15.48 43.60 -16.50
CA LYS A 10 -15.27 42.42 -15.64
C LYS A 10 -16.36 41.35 -15.79
N VAL A 11 -17.57 41.75 -16.18
CA VAL A 11 -18.70 40.82 -16.38
C VAL A 11 -18.62 40.14 -17.75
N VAL A 12 -18.07 40.82 -18.77
CA VAL A 12 -17.88 40.20 -20.10
C VAL A 12 -16.82 39.10 -20.06
N PHE A 13 -15.76 39.26 -19.26
CA PHE A 13 -14.78 38.19 -19.02
C PHE A 13 -15.30 37.03 -18.17
N SER A 14 -16.42 37.19 -17.45
CA SER A 14 -16.99 36.14 -16.62
C SER A 14 -17.96 35.21 -17.36
N VAL A 15 -18.41 35.55 -18.57
CA VAL A 15 -19.45 34.78 -19.29
C VAL A 15 -18.91 34.03 -20.52
N LEU A 16 -17.71 34.35 -21.02
CA LEU A 16 -17.15 33.68 -22.21
C LEU A 16 -16.35 32.39 -21.90
N SER A 17 -16.20 32.01 -20.63
CA SER A 17 -15.52 30.76 -20.23
C SER A 17 -16.43 29.53 -20.22
N ALA A 18 -17.57 29.56 -20.92
CA ALA A 18 -18.53 28.45 -20.95
C ALA A 18 -18.63 27.74 -22.32
N LEU A 19 -17.91 28.19 -23.36
CA LEU A 19 -17.94 27.57 -24.68
C LEU A 19 -16.53 27.18 -25.13
N GLY A 20 -16.14 25.92 -24.93
CA GLY A 20 -14.99 25.37 -25.62
C GLY A 20 -14.37 24.16 -24.95
N LEU A 21 -14.57 23.00 -25.59
CA LEU A 21 -13.93 21.70 -25.35
C LEU A 21 -14.42 20.99 -24.07
N LEU A 22 -15.18 19.91 -24.14
CA LEU A 22 -14.77 18.63 -24.73
C LEU A 22 -15.99 17.87 -25.30
N ALA A 23 -16.22 18.03 -26.60
CA ALA A 23 -16.89 16.98 -27.38
C ALA A 23 -15.86 15.87 -27.63
N SER A 24 -15.68 14.98 -26.66
CA SER A 24 -15.01 13.69 -26.85
C SER A 24 -15.45 12.69 -25.78
N CYS A 25 -16.76 12.50 -25.64
CA CYS A 25 -17.26 11.19 -25.24
C CYS A 25 -17.25 10.30 -26.48
N SER A 26 -16.07 10.00 -27.03
CA SER A 26 -15.92 8.83 -27.89
C SER A 26 -16.28 7.65 -26.98
N SER A 27 -17.35 6.94 -27.35
CA SER A 27 -17.80 5.70 -26.72
C SER A 27 -16.67 5.01 -25.95
N MET A 28 -16.78 4.96 -24.63
CA MET A 28 -16.18 3.88 -23.86
C MET A 28 -16.95 2.63 -24.29
N ARG A 29 -16.65 2.17 -25.51
CA ARG A 29 -16.94 0.84 -26.00
C ARG A 29 -16.35 -0.02 -24.91
N ALA A 30 -17.21 -0.71 -24.17
CA ALA A 30 -16.80 -1.67 -23.17
C ALA A 30 -15.77 -2.55 -23.86
N TYR A 31 -14.49 -2.27 -23.62
CA TYR A 31 -13.45 -3.11 -24.15
C TYR A 31 -13.75 -4.44 -23.49
N GLU A 32 -14.05 -5.40 -24.34
CA GLU A 32 -14.42 -6.72 -23.96
C GLU A 32 -13.51 -7.17 -22.82
N THR A 33 -14.15 -7.66 -21.78
CA THR A 33 -13.63 -8.45 -20.69
C THR A 33 -12.92 -9.71 -21.22
N ARG A 34 -11.84 -9.51 -21.97
CA ARG A 34 -10.83 -10.53 -22.27
C ARG A 34 -9.55 -10.01 -21.64
N GLY A 35 -9.43 -10.26 -20.33
CA GLY A 35 -8.23 -9.92 -19.58
C GLY A 35 -7.01 -10.43 -20.33
N HIS A 36 -6.10 -9.53 -20.68
CA HIS A 36 -4.83 -9.89 -21.29
C HIS A 36 -4.15 -10.94 -20.38
N PRO A 37 -3.61 -12.05 -20.90
CA PRO A 37 -3.06 -13.14 -20.08
C PRO A 37 -2.02 -12.66 -19.08
N ALA A 38 -1.23 -11.65 -19.45
CA ALA A 38 -0.29 -10.98 -18.53
C ALA A 38 -0.98 -10.31 -17.32
N ARG A 39 -2.15 -9.69 -17.50
CA ARG A 39 -2.92 -9.06 -16.41
C ARG A 39 -3.56 -10.12 -15.52
N GLN A 40 -4.08 -11.20 -16.10
CA GLN A 40 -4.62 -12.33 -15.33
C GLN A 40 -3.52 -13.04 -14.53
N ALA A 41 -2.35 -13.25 -15.12
CA ALA A 41 -1.18 -13.79 -14.42
C ALA A 41 -0.73 -12.85 -13.30
N ALA A 42 -0.68 -11.53 -13.51
CA ALA A 42 -0.36 -10.56 -12.46
C ALA A 42 -1.36 -10.58 -11.29
N ILE A 43 -2.67 -10.69 -11.59
CA ILE A 43 -3.72 -10.82 -10.58
C ILE A 43 -3.58 -12.14 -9.82
N GLN A 44 -3.46 -13.27 -10.53
CA GLN A 44 -3.30 -14.59 -9.90
C GLN A 44 -2.05 -14.64 -9.03
N ASN A 45 -0.93 -14.12 -9.53
CA ASN A 45 0.29 -13.97 -8.77
C ASN A 45 0.02 -13.16 -7.49
N ALA A 46 -0.55 -11.96 -7.58
CA ALA A 46 -0.84 -11.13 -6.40
C ALA A 46 -1.74 -11.81 -5.36
N THR A 47 -2.52 -12.84 -5.75
CA THR A 47 -3.40 -13.62 -4.87
C THR A 47 -2.82 -14.92 -4.33
N THR A 48 -1.58 -15.30 -4.68
CA THR A 48 -1.00 -16.57 -4.20
C THR A 48 -0.42 -16.46 -2.78
N PRO A 49 -0.50 -17.53 -1.96
CA PRO A 49 0.16 -17.56 -0.66
C PRO A 49 1.67 -17.31 -0.71
N SER A 50 2.35 -17.84 -1.73
CA SER A 50 3.80 -17.66 -1.92
C SER A 50 4.17 -16.20 -2.09
N ASN A 51 3.35 -15.42 -2.80
CA ASN A 51 3.64 -14.01 -3.05
C ASN A 51 3.42 -13.17 -1.79
N HIS A 52 2.39 -13.46 -1.01
CA HIS A 52 2.25 -12.85 0.31
C HIS A 52 3.40 -13.23 1.26
N LYS A 53 3.90 -14.47 1.22
CA LYS A 53 5.11 -14.85 1.98
C LYS A 53 6.36 -14.07 1.53
N ALA A 54 6.52 -13.86 0.23
CA ALA A 54 7.62 -13.07 -0.31
C ALA A 54 7.54 -11.59 0.12
N LEU A 55 6.34 -10.99 0.08
CA LEU A 55 6.11 -9.64 0.58
C LEU A 55 6.36 -9.54 2.08
N ALA A 56 5.92 -10.53 2.86
CA ALA A 56 6.20 -10.56 4.29
C ALA A 56 7.71 -10.55 4.58
N LYS A 57 8.48 -11.39 3.87
CA LYS A 57 9.94 -11.41 3.99
C LYS A 57 10.57 -10.07 3.60
N TYR A 58 10.12 -9.46 2.51
CA TYR A 58 10.63 -8.15 2.09
C TYR A 58 10.44 -7.09 3.19
N HIS A 59 9.25 -7.05 3.80
CA HIS A 59 8.96 -6.11 4.88
C HIS A 59 9.75 -6.43 6.15
N ASP A 60 9.94 -7.71 6.51
CA ASP A 60 10.81 -8.09 7.64
C ASP A 60 12.24 -7.62 7.46
N ASP A 61 12.82 -7.87 6.27
CA ASP A 61 14.21 -7.51 5.99
C ASP A 61 14.36 -5.98 6.01
N LYS A 62 13.39 -5.26 5.44
CA LYS A 62 13.36 -3.80 5.52
C LYS A 62 13.23 -3.29 6.95
N ALA A 63 12.42 -3.94 7.80
CA ALA A 63 12.31 -3.58 9.21
C ALA A 63 13.65 -3.76 9.95
N LYS A 64 14.35 -4.89 9.71
CA LYS A 64 15.68 -5.14 10.29
C LYS A 64 16.68 -4.06 9.90
N ASP A 65 16.75 -3.71 8.62
CA ASP A 65 17.65 -2.66 8.12
C ASP A 65 17.35 -1.30 8.79
N LEU A 66 16.07 -0.97 8.98
CA LEU A 66 15.66 0.27 9.65
C LEU A 66 16.01 0.26 11.14
N TRP A 67 15.91 -0.88 11.82
CA TRP A 67 16.36 -1.01 13.20
C TRP A 67 17.87 -0.86 13.35
N VAL A 68 18.65 -1.41 12.41
CA VAL A 68 20.11 -1.18 12.35
C VAL A 68 20.40 0.30 12.21
N LYS A 69 19.75 1.00 11.27
CA LYS A 69 19.91 2.45 11.09
C LYS A 69 19.51 3.24 12.33
N ALA A 70 18.41 2.89 12.99
CA ALA A 70 17.98 3.53 14.23
C ALA A 70 19.05 3.38 15.32
N LYS A 71 19.68 2.20 15.44
CA LYS A 71 20.77 1.95 16.38
C LYS A 71 22.00 2.79 16.08
N GLU A 72 22.40 2.90 14.81
CA GLU A 72 23.52 3.76 14.39
C GLU A 72 23.25 5.22 14.74
N GLN A 73 22.03 5.72 14.48
CA GLN A 73 21.66 7.09 14.83
C GLN A 73 21.62 7.32 16.36
N LYS A 74 21.24 6.32 17.16
CA LYS A 74 21.32 6.41 18.63
C LYS A 74 22.76 6.61 19.12
N GLN A 75 23.71 5.85 18.56
CA GLN A 75 25.13 6.01 18.89
C GLN A 75 25.67 7.38 18.45
N LEU A 76 25.21 7.87 17.30
CA LEU A 76 25.58 9.21 16.83
C LEU A 76 24.99 10.32 17.70
N LEU A 77 23.74 10.15 18.16
CA LEU A 77 23.09 11.09 19.07
C LEU A 77 23.84 11.18 20.40
N GLU A 78 24.19 10.02 20.99
CA GLU A 78 25.01 9.94 22.21
C GLU A 78 26.32 10.73 22.02
N HIS A 79 27.00 10.57 20.88
CA HIS A 79 28.21 11.34 20.58
C HIS A 79 27.97 12.85 20.52
N TYR A 80 26.88 13.30 19.88
CA TYR A 80 26.52 14.72 19.81
C TYR A 80 26.10 15.30 21.16
N GLU A 81 25.53 14.49 22.04
CA GLU A 81 25.18 14.86 23.41
C GLU A 81 26.43 14.99 24.29
N GLU A 82 27.26 13.94 24.33
CA GLU A 82 28.49 13.89 25.12
C GLU A 82 29.53 14.93 24.69
N LYS A 83 29.67 15.13 23.38
CA LYS A 83 30.71 15.99 22.80
C LYS A 83 30.14 17.25 22.15
N SER A 84 29.01 17.74 22.66
CA SER A 84 28.36 18.97 22.18
C SER A 84 29.32 20.16 22.08
N TYR A 85 30.31 20.27 22.98
CA TYR A 85 31.34 21.31 22.95
C TYR A 85 32.18 21.36 21.66
N LEU A 86 32.33 20.23 20.94
CA LEU A 86 33.04 20.18 19.66
C LEU A 86 32.27 20.87 18.51
N TYR A 87 30.95 21.00 18.65
CA TYR A 87 30.06 21.49 17.58
C TYR A 87 29.52 22.90 17.85
N GLY A 88 29.73 23.42 19.06
CA GLY A 88 29.29 24.76 19.47
C GLY A 88 27.78 24.94 19.26
N LYS A 89 27.38 26.06 18.63
CA LYS A 89 25.95 26.37 18.39
C LYS A 89 25.21 25.33 17.54
N ARG A 90 25.92 24.54 16.72
CA ARG A 90 25.30 23.51 15.87
C ARG A 90 24.95 22.22 16.61
N ALA A 91 25.43 22.03 17.85
CA ALA A 91 25.19 20.81 18.61
C ALA A 91 23.69 20.49 18.75
N GLN A 92 22.89 21.51 19.09
CA GLN A 92 21.45 21.35 19.27
C GLN A 92 20.73 20.92 17.99
N ASP A 93 21.09 21.52 16.84
CA ASP A 93 20.51 21.18 15.54
C ASP A 93 20.85 19.73 15.15
N LEU A 94 22.11 19.32 15.37
CA LEU A 94 22.56 17.95 15.12
C LEU A 94 21.83 16.93 16.00
N GLN A 95 21.67 17.22 17.29
CA GLN A 95 20.92 16.38 18.22
C GLN A 95 19.45 16.25 17.79
N ALA A 96 18.78 17.39 17.51
CA ALA A 96 17.37 17.40 17.10
C ALA A 96 17.15 16.64 15.79
N HIS A 97 18.03 16.83 14.81
CA HIS A 97 17.97 16.12 13.53
C HIS A 97 18.15 14.60 13.72
N THR A 98 19.15 14.20 14.49
CA THR A 98 19.46 12.79 14.75
C THR A 98 18.33 12.11 15.51
N TRP A 99 17.74 12.79 16.51
CA TRP A 99 16.56 12.33 17.22
C TRP A 99 15.37 12.11 16.28
N ALA A 100 15.14 13.04 15.34
CA ALA A 100 14.08 12.89 14.34
C ALA A 100 14.32 11.69 13.41
N LEU A 101 15.58 11.44 13.01
CA LEU A 101 15.94 10.26 12.22
C LEU A 101 15.68 8.95 12.98
N ILE A 102 16.08 8.87 14.26
CA ILE A 102 15.80 7.70 15.12
C ILE A 102 14.30 7.42 15.10
N ARG A 103 13.48 8.43 15.47
CA ARG A 103 12.03 8.27 15.52
C ARG A 103 11.44 7.83 14.18
N ASN A 104 11.91 8.41 13.08
CA ASN A 104 11.43 8.05 11.74
C ASN A 104 11.75 6.59 11.39
N TYR A 105 12.99 6.14 11.66
CA TYR A 105 13.39 4.77 11.39
C TYR A 105 12.64 3.78 12.25
N GLU A 106 12.45 4.03 13.54
CA GLU A 106 11.70 3.14 14.43
C GLU A 106 10.21 3.03 14.04
N LEU A 107 9.57 4.16 13.72
CA LEU A 107 8.19 4.17 13.24
C LEU A 107 8.05 3.40 11.92
N THR A 108 8.99 3.60 11.00
CA THR A 108 8.97 2.92 9.71
C THR A 108 9.27 1.43 9.86
N ALA A 109 10.18 1.04 10.76
CA ALA A 109 10.47 -0.37 11.06
C ALA A 109 9.23 -1.07 11.60
N THR A 110 8.58 -0.47 12.61
CA THR A 110 7.32 -0.96 13.19
C THR A 110 6.21 -1.08 12.14
N ALA A 111 6.10 -0.13 11.21
CA ALA A 111 5.12 -0.20 10.13
C ALA A 111 5.41 -1.39 9.20
N ASN A 112 6.68 -1.64 8.85
CA ASN A 112 7.05 -2.79 8.03
C ASN A 112 6.80 -4.12 8.76
N GLU A 113 7.05 -4.21 10.07
CA GLU A 113 6.69 -5.40 10.85
C GLU A 113 5.19 -5.69 10.79
N LYS A 114 4.35 -4.65 10.87
CA LYS A 114 2.88 -4.79 10.74
C LYS A 114 2.48 -5.28 9.35
N GLU A 115 3.06 -4.73 8.28
CA GLU A 115 2.84 -5.20 6.91
C GLU A 115 3.26 -6.67 6.73
N ALA A 116 4.41 -7.05 7.31
CA ALA A 116 4.87 -8.43 7.27
C ALA A 116 3.90 -9.38 7.97
N VAL A 117 3.38 -9.01 9.14
CA VAL A 117 2.34 -9.79 9.85
C VAL A 117 1.06 -9.88 9.01
N ALA A 118 0.60 -8.77 8.42
CA ALA A 118 -0.59 -8.75 7.58
C ALA A 118 -0.46 -9.73 6.40
N HIS A 119 0.66 -9.69 5.68
CA HIS A 119 0.90 -10.60 4.57
C HIS A 119 1.01 -12.07 4.99
N ARG A 120 1.64 -12.39 6.13
CA ARG A 120 1.64 -13.78 6.63
C ARG A 120 0.23 -14.27 6.96
N LYS A 121 -0.60 -13.41 7.55
CA LYS A 121 -2.00 -13.71 7.86
C LYS A 121 -2.78 -14.01 6.58
N THR A 122 -2.69 -13.14 5.57
CA THR A 122 -3.35 -13.36 4.27
C THR A 122 -2.88 -14.63 3.59
N ALA A 123 -1.57 -14.93 3.61
CA ALA A 123 -1.04 -16.18 3.07
C ALA A 123 -1.67 -17.42 3.76
N SER A 124 -1.78 -17.39 5.09
CA SER A 124 -2.38 -18.48 5.87
C SER A 124 -3.88 -18.64 5.60
N GLU A 125 -4.60 -17.54 5.39
CA GLU A 125 -6.03 -17.55 5.03
C GLU A 125 -6.24 -18.20 3.66
N ILE A 126 -5.48 -17.79 2.64
CA ILE A 126 -5.56 -18.39 1.29
C ILE A 126 -5.19 -19.88 1.31
N GLU A 127 -4.19 -20.28 2.09
CA GLU A 127 -3.83 -21.70 2.25
C GLU A 127 -4.96 -22.51 2.88
N LYS A 128 -5.65 -21.98 3.89
CA LYS A 128 -6.80 -22.65 4.48
C LYS A 128 -7.92 -22.79 3.46
N ASP A 129 -8.28 -21.72 2.77
CA ASP A 129 -9.38 -21.72 1.79
C ASP A 129 -9.11 -22.69 0.63
N THR A 130 -7.88 -22.77 0.14
CA THR A 130 -7.47 -23.72 -0.91
C THR A 130 -7.47 -25.17 -0.41
N ASN A 131 -7.10 -25.43 0.85
CA ASN A 131 -7.21 -26.76 1.46
C ASN A 131 -8.66 -27.20 1.67
N PHE A 132 -9.58 -26.27 1.98
CA PHE A 132 -11.02 -26.58 2.06
C PHE A 132 -11.63 -26.85 0.68
N ALA A 133 -11.25 -26.08 -0.36
CA ALA A 133 -11.73 -26.28 -1.72
C ALA A 133 -11.20 -27.58 -2.37
N SER A 134 -10.05 -28.08 -1.93
CA SER A 134 -9.45 -29.34 -2.39
C SER A 134 -9.90 -30.57 -1.61
N HIS A 135 -10.79 -30.42 -0.62
CA HIS A 135 -11.45 -31.55 0.05
C HIS A 135 -12.81 -31.83 -0.62
N PRO A 136 -12.94 -32.83 -1.52
CA PRO A 136 -14.22 -33.22 -2.08
C PRO A 136 -15.03 -33.96 -1.02
N GLN A 137 -15.66 -33.22 -0.11
CA GLN A 137 -16.65 -33.83 0.77
C GLN A 137 -17.90 -34.09 -0.06
N LYS A 138 -18.24 -35.39 -0.17
CA LYS A 138 -19.58 -35.93 -0.44
C LYS A 138 -19.94 -36.38 -1.87
N VAL A 139 -19.03 -37.05 -2.60
CA VAL A 139 -19.47 -37.99 -3.67
C VAL A 139 -19.78 -39.39 -3.11
N ASN A 140 -19.34 -39.70 -1.87
CA ASN A 140 -19.58 -41.02 -1.25
C ASN A 140 -20.94 -41.14 -0.52
N PHE A 141 -21.66 -40.05 -0.26
CA PHE A 141 -22.98 -40.15 0.40
C PHE A 141 -24.07 -40.73 -0.51
N ILE A 142 -23.91 -40.60 -1.83
CA ILE A 142 -24.83 -41.19 -2.81
C ILE A 142 -24.62 -42.72 -2.88
N ASN A 143 -23.38 -43.18 -2.75
CA ASN A 143 -23.04 -44.61 -2.79
C ASN A 143 -23.36 -45.36 -1.49
N GLU A 144 -23.54 -44.67 -0.37
CA GLU A 144 -23.83 -45.29 0.92
C GLU A 144 -25.33 -45.41 1.23
N ILE A 145 -26.19 -44.59 0.58
CA ILE A 145 -27.64 -44.57 0.83
C ILE A 145 -28.44 -45.37 -0.22
N LEU A 146 -27.99 -45.42 -1.47
CA LEU A 146 -28.74 -46.10 -2.54
C LEU A 146 -28.83 -47.64 -2.46
N PRO A 147 -27.94 -48.41 -1.80
CA PRO A 147 -28.15 -49.86 -1.67
C PRO A 147 -29.14 -50.25 -0.57
N LYS A 148 -29.62 -49.31 0.27
CA LYS A 148 -30.56 -49.61 1.36
C LYS A 148 -32.04 -49.34 1.05
N LEU A 149 -32.38 -48.94 -0.19
CA LEU A 149 -33.77 -48.73 -0.61
C LEU A 149 -34.22 -49.66 -1.77
N ARG A 150 -33.44 -50.71 -2.07
CA ARG A 150 -33.88 -51.83 -2.92
C ARG A 150 -33.96 -53.10 -2.08
N LEU A 151 -35.12 -53.28 -1.44
CA LEU A 151 -35.74 -54.57 -1.13
C LEU A 151 -37.25 -54.36 -1.14
#